data_AF-D5DGT7-F1
#
_entry.id   AF-D5DGT7-F1
#
_cell.length_a   1.000
_cell.length_b   1.000
_cell.length_c   1.000
_cell.angle_alpha   90.00
_cell.angle_beta   90.00
_cell.angle_gamma   90.00
#
_symmetry.space_group_name_H-M   'P 1'
#
loop_
_entity.id
_entity.type
_entity.pdbx_description
1 polymer ?
#
loop_
_entity_poly.entity_id
_entity_poly.type
_entity_poly.pdbx_seq_one_letter_code
_entity_poly.pdbx_strand_id
1 'polypeptide(L)'
;MKHFFKTSTFWIGLVVGIALTFGGYFTVTSIYDYYLGREQLKVLTASQKNLRTAFKEYNQLMAEKKTKKQFINELDDISNTINYEYNELASLDPTMKTMYKHTSVIDDMELMIDNIDSIYELTMNDHKDATKPLQTYVSDLMEYVEKDMKKEISMLSK
;
A
#
# COMPACT_ATOMS: atom_id res chain seq x y z
N MET A 1 42.71 -24.85 50.40
CA MET A 1 41.38 -24.21 50.35
C MET A 1 40.84 -24.32 48.94
N LYS A 2 39.76 -25.08 48.71
CA LYS A 2 39.04 -25.11 47.42
C LYS A 2 37.64 -24.57 47.69
N HIS A 3 37.36 -23.34 47.27
CA HIS A 3 36.02 -22.76 47.33
C HIS A 3 35.17 -23.36 46.21
N PHE A 4 34.22 -24.21 46.56
CA PHE A 4 33.14 -24.63 45.67
C PHE A 4 32.07 -23.52 45.66
N PHE A 5 31.99 -22.78 44.55
CA PHE A 5 30.83 -21.93 44.27
C PHE A 5 29.63 -22.83 43.99
N LYS A 6 28.67 -22.89 44.94
CA LYS A 6 27.33 -23.44 44.67
C LYS A 6 26.59 -22.46 43.76
N THR A 7 26.59 -22.71 42.46
CA THR A 7 25.72 -21.99 41.52
C THR A 7 24.27 -22.36 41.81
N SER A 8 23.51 -21.40 42.32
CA SER A 8 22.09 -21.56 42.65
C SER A 8 21.27 -21.85 41.39
N THR A 9 20.70 -23.05 41.32
CA THR A 9 19.83 -23.56 40.24
C THR A 9 18.58 -22.69 40.00
N PHE A 10 18.22 -21.84 40.96
CA PHE A 10 17.13 -20.87 40.86
C PHE A 10 17.35 -19.86 39.71
N TRP A 11 18.58 -19.37 39.53
CA TRP A 11 18.88 -18.38 38.48
C TRP A 11 18.88 -19.00 37.08
N ILE A 12 19.25 -20.28 36.96
CA ILE A 12 19.22 -21.00 35.68
C ILE A 12 17.78 -21.25 35.24
N GLY A 13 16.89 -21.66 36.16
CA GLY A 13 15.47 -21.86 35.85
C GLY A 13 14.75 -20.57 35.45
N LEU A 14 15.07 -19.45 36.11
CA LEU A 14 14.52 -18.12 35.77
C LEU A 14 14.96 -17.66 34.37
N VAL A 15 16.26 -17.78 34.05
CA VAL A 15 16.81 -17.37 32.75
C VAL A 15 16.26 -18.24 31.61
N VAL A 16 16.11 -19.55 31.82
CA VAL A 16 15.51 -20.46 30.84
C VAL A 16 14.02 -20.17 30.62
N GLY A 17 13.27 -19.88 31.69
CA GLY A 17 11.85 -19.52 31.59
C GLY A 17 11.61 -18.20 30.83
N ILE A 18 12.45 -17.20 31.06
CA ILE A 18 12.44 -15.94 30.29
C ILE A 18 12.84 -16.20 28.83
N ALA A 19 13.91 -16.96 28.58
CA ALA A 19 14.34 -17.27 27.21
C ALA A 19 13.27 -18.05 26.41
N LEU A 20 12.50 -18.94 27.03
CA LEU A 20 11.43 -19.68 26.37
C LEU A 20 10.16 -18.84 26.13
N THR A 21 9.82 -17.94 27.04
CA THR A 21 8.67 -17.03 26.87
C THR A 21 8.96 -15.97 25.81
N PHE A 22 10.12 -15.31 25.86
CA PHE A 22 10.53 -14.34 24.85
C PHE A 22 10.89 -15.02 23.51
N GLY A 23 11.56 -16.17 23.54
CA GLY A 23 11.89 -16.94 22.35
C GLY A 23 10.65 -17.51 21.66
N GLY A 24 9.68 -18.02 22.43
CA GLY A 24 8.40 -18.50 21.91
C GLY A 24 7.50 -17.37 21.38
N TYR A 25 7.46 -16.22 22.06
CA TYR A 25 6.75 -15.04 21.57
C TYR A 25 7.37 -14.54 20.25
N PHE A 26 8.70 -14.40 20.21
CA PHE A 26 9.43 -13.94 19.03
C PHE A 26 9.28 -14.90 17.84
N THR A 27 9.29 -16.22 18.06
CA THR A 27 9.07 -17.18 16.98
C THR A 27 7.65 -17.11 16.45
N VAL A 28 6.63 -17.05 17.30
CA VAL A 28 5.22 -16.93 16.87
C VAL A 28 4.98 -15.63 16.09
N THR A 29 5.50 -14.49 16.57
CA THR A 29 5.38 -13.21 15.85
C THR A 29 6.12 -13.23 14.52
N SER A 30 7.32 -13.84 14.46
CA SER A 30 8.08 -13.94 13.20
C SER A 30 7.43 -14.82 12.14
N ILE A 31 6.76 -15.91 12.57
CA ILE A 31 6.03 -16.81 11.67
C ILE A 31 4.78 -16.10 11.14
N TYR A 32 4.04 -15.41 12.00
CA TYR A 32 2.88 -14.62 11.61
C TYR A 32 3.23 -13.52 10.60
N ASP A 33 4.27 -12.72 10.88
CA ASP A 33 4.78 -11.69 9.96
C ASP A 33 5.23 -12.29 8.61
N TYR A 34 5.77 -13.51 8.61
CA TYR A 34 6.17 -14.20 7.38
C TYR A 34 4.97 -14.61 6.51
N TYR A 35 3.90 -15.14 7.10
CA TYR A 35 2.68 -15.49 6.36
C TYR A 35 1.96 -14.24 5.86
N LEU A 36 1.81 -13.23 6.73
CA LEU A 36 1.20 -11.95 6.39
C LEU A 36 1.96 -11.26 5.24
N GLY A 37 3.30 -11.25 5.30
CA GLY A 37 4.13 -10.69 4.24
C GLY A 37 3.98 -11.38 2.89
N ARG A 38 3.68 -12.69 2.86
CA ARG A 38 3.43 -13.42 1.60
C ARG A 38 2.06 -13.10 0.99
N GLU A 39 1.03 -12.96 1.82
CA GLU A 39 -0.29 -12.53 1.35
C GLU A 39 -0.24 -11.09 0.83
N GLN A 40 0.35 -10.19 1.61
CA GLN A 40 0.57 -8.80 1.23
C GLN A 40 1.37 -8.70 -0.08
N LEU A 41 2.45 -9.46 -0.24
CA LEU A 41 3.24 -9.48 -1.48
C LEU A 41 2.41 -9.91 -2.70
N LYS A 42 1.55 -10.93 -2.55
CA LYS A 42 0.69 -11.41 -3.64
C LYS A 42 -0.29 -10.33 -4.08
N VAL A 43 -0.99 -9.72 -3.12
CA VAL A 43 -2.01 -8.71 -3.43
C VAL A 43 -1.36 -7.44 -3.97
N LEU A 44 -0.31 -6.91 -3.33
CA LEU A 44 0.44 -5.76 -3.84
C LEU A 44 0.94 -5.95 -5.28
N THR A 45 1.45 -7.14 -5.61
CA THR A 45 1.94 -7.41 -6.97
C THR A 45 0.81 -7.43 -7.99
N ALA A 46 -0.35 -7.98 -7.63
CA ALA A 46 -1.53 -7.98 -8.48
C ALA A 46 -2.07 -6.54 -8.66
N SER A 47 -2.28 -5.83 -7.56
CA SER A 47 -2.78 -4.45 -7.56
C SER A 47 -1.85 -3.50 -8.30
N GLN A 48 -0.52 -3.63 -8.12
CA GLN A 48 0.44 -2.81 -8.87
C GLN A 48 0.28 -2.97 -10.39
N LYS A 49 0.01 -4.19 -10.87
CA LYS A 49 -0.18 -4.45 -12.30
C LYS A 49 -1.47 -3.78 -12.82
N ASN A 50 -2.54 -3.89 -12.06
CA ASN A 50 -3.85 -3.33 -12.42
C ASN A 50 -3.81 -1.81 -12.38
N LEU A 51 -3.29 -1.22 -11.30
CA LEU A 51 -3.08 0.22 -11.15
C LEU A 51 -2.19 0.78 -12.25
N ARG A 52 -1.09 0.11 -12.61
CA ARG A 52 -0.23 0.56 -13.72
C ARG A 52 -0.97 0.65 -15.05
N THR A 53 -1.96 -0.23 -15.27
CA THR A 53 -2.80 -0.19 -16.47
C THR A 53 -3.74 1.01 -16.39
N ALA A 54 -4.46 1.18 -15.28
CA ALA A 54 -5.36 2.30 -15.05
C ALA A 54 -4.65 3.66 -15.13
N PHE A 55 -3.44 3.79 -14.57
CA PHE A 55 -2.64 5.02 -14.59
C PHE A 55 -2.20 5.38 -16.00
N LYS A 56 -1.87 4.37 -16.82
CA LYS A 56 -1.54 4.59 -18.23
C LYS A 56 -2.77 5.08 -19.01
N GLU A 57 -3.92 4.45 -18.79
CA GLU A 57 -5.18 4.83 -19.42
C GLU A 57 -5.61 6.24 -19.02
N TYR A 58 -5.45 6.60 -17.74
CA TYR A 58 -5.67 7.95 -17.24
C TYR A 58 -4.81 8.99 -17.96
N ASN A 59 -3.49 8.78 -17.99
CA ASN A 59 -2.58 9.72 -18.62
C ASN A 59 -2.84 9.85 -20.14
N GLN A 60 -3.24 8.76 -20.79
CA GLN A 60 -3.67 8.78 -22.18
C GLN A 60 -4.96 9.59 -22.36
N LEU A 61 -5.97 9.36 -21.51
CA LEU A 61 -7.23 10.09 -21.52
C LEU A 61 -7.01 11.61 -21.36
N MET A 62 -6.08 12.02 -20.49
CA MET A 62 -5.75 13.44 -20.26
C MET A 62 -4.98 14.10 -21.41
N ALA A 63 -4.35 13.31 -22.29
CA ALA A 63 -3.63 13.80 -23.47
C ALA A 63 -4.53 13.87 -24.72
N GLU A 64 -5.59 13.06 -24.78
CA GLU A 64 -6.46 12.92 -25.95
C GLU A 64 -7.62 13.93 -25.97
N LYS A 65 -8.00 14.37 -27.17
CA LYS A 65 -9.18 15.20 -27.36
C LYS A 65 -10.43 14.32 -27.53
N LYS A 66 -11.16 14.12 -26.44
CA LYS A 66 -12.43 13.36 -26.41
C LYS A 66 -13.65 14.27 -26.39
N THR A 67 -14.81 13.72 -26.76
CA THR A 67 -16.08 14.36 -26.41
C THR A 67 -16.31 14.27 -24.89
N LYS A 68 -17.08 15.21 -24.31
CA LYS A 68 -17.41 15.21 -22.88
C LYS A 68 -17.94 13.87 -22.40
N LYS A 69 -18.88 13.28 -23.15
CA LYS A 69 -19.46 11.97 -22.83
C LYS A 69 -18.44 10.84 -22.83
N GLN A 70 -17.57 10.78 -23.85
CA GLN A 70 -16.51 9.77 -23.90
C GLN A 70 -15.51 9.95 -22.76
N PHE A 71 -15.09 11.19 -22.49
CA PHE A 71 -14.16 11.48 -21.42
C PHE A 71 -14.68 11.03 -20.06
N ILE A 72 -15.94 11.37 -19.76
CA ILE A 72 -16.58 11.01 -18.50
C ILE A 72 -16.72 9.50 -18.35
N ASN A 73 -17.15 8.79 -19.40
CA ASN A 73 -17.27 7.33 -19.34
C ASN A 73 -15.91 6.64 -19.12
N GLU A 74 -14.88 7.04 -19.88
CA GLU A 74 -13.54 6.46 -19.73
C GLU A 74 -12.93 6.81 -18.36
N LEU A 75 -13.18 8.03 -17.84
CA LEU A 75 -12.74 8.43 -16.49
C LEU A 75 -13.43 7.61 -15.39
N ASP A 76 -14.72 7.32 -15.54
CA ASP A 76 -15.50 6.51 -14.60
C ASP A 76 -14.97 5.07 -14.54
N ASP A 77 -14.70 4.45 -15.68
CA ASP A 77 -14.11 3.10 -15.76
C ASP A 77 -12.74 3.03 -15.05
N ILE A 78 -11.91 4.06 -15.26
CA ILE A 78 -10.61 4.20 -14.61
C ILE A 78 -10.76 4.40 -13.09
N SER A 79 -11.66 5.31 -12.67
CA SER A 79 -11.95 5.57 -11.26
C SER A 79 -12.43 4.32 -10.54
N ASN A 80 -13.32 3.56 -11.15
CA ASN A 80 -13.82 2.29 -10.61
C ASN A 80 -12.71 1.26 -10.43
N THR A 81 -11.74 1.21 -11.36
CA THR A 81 -10.57 0.33 -11.22
C THR A 81 -9.67 0.76 -10.07
N ILE A 82 -9.39 2.06 -9.94
CA ILE A 82 -8.56 2.60 -8.84
C ILE A 82 -9.25 2.37 -7.49
N ASN A 83 -10.56 2.62 -7.40
CA ASN A 83 -11.37 2.37 -6.22
C ASN A 83 -11.38 0.89 -5.82
N TYR A 84 -11.50 -0.04 -6.78
CA TYR A 84 -11.42 -1.47 -6.50
C TYR A 84 -10.07 -1.83 -5.86
N GLU A 85 -8.97 -1.39 -6.46
CA GLU A 85 -7.63 -1.67 -5.94
C GLU A 85 -7.34 -0.97 -4.62
N TYR A 86 -7.86 0.24 -4.41
CA TYR A 86 -7.82 0.93 -3.12
C TYR A 86 -8.43 0.06 -2.02
N ASN A 87 -9.64 -0.47 -2.25
CA ASN A 87 -10.33 -1.30 -1.27
C ASN A 87 -9.60 -2.62 -1.01
N GLU A 88 -9.08 -3.26 -2.06
CA GLU A 88 -8.26 -4.48 -1.91
C GLU A 88 -7.04 -4.19 -1.04
N LEU A 89 -6.31 -3.10 -1.31
CA LEU A 89 -5.11 -2.75 -0.57
C LEU A 89 -5.42 -2.29 0.85
N ALA A 90 -6.42 -1.44 1.07
CA ALA A 90 -6.81 -0.93 2.38
C ALA A 90 -7.31 -2.03 3.33
N SER A 91 -7.76 -3.16 2.78
CA SER A 91 -8.15 -4.35 3.56
C SER A 91 -6.97 -5.20 4.03
N LEU A 92 -5.75 -4.95 3.54
CA LEU A 92 -4.57 -5.70 3.92
C LEU A 92 -4.01 -5.19 5.25
N ASP A 93 -3.77 -6.12 6.17
CA ASP A 93 -2.93 -5.83 7.33
C ASP A 93 -1.46 -5.75 6.88
N PRO A 94 -0.79 -4.60 7.01
CA PRO A 94 0.61 -4.51 6.62
C PRO A 94 1.52 -5.11 7.69
N THR A 95 2.61 -5.75 7.26
CA THR A 95 3.68 -6.13 8.20
C THR A 95 4.32 -4.91 8.86
N MET A 96 4.95 -5.09 10.02
CA MET A 96 5.72 -3.99 10.66
C MET A 96 6.77 -3.36 9.73
N LYS A 97 7.33 -4.14 8.80
CA LYS A 97 8.37 -3.69 7.84
C LYS A 97 7.81 -2.75 6.78
N THR A 98 6.52 -2.88 6.45
CA THR A 98 5.89 -2.18 5.33
C THR A 98 4.84 -1.17 5.75
N MET A 99 4.35 -1.22 6.99
CA MET A 99 3.26 -0.37 7.52
C MET A 99 3.32 1.09 7.06
N TYR A 100 4.43 1.79 7.28
CA TYR A 100 4.55 3.20 6.89
C TYR A 100 4.38 3.41 5.37
N LYS A 101 4.93 2.52 4.55
CA LYS A 101 4.84 2.62 3.10
C LYS A 101 3.46 2.24 2.59
N HIS A 102 2.87 1.23 3.19
CA HIS A 102 1.52 0.80 2.90
C HIS A 102 0.51 1.92 3.17
N THR A 103 0.56 2.54 4.36
CA THR A 103 -0.32 3.67 4.70
C THR A 103 -0.14 4.83 3.73
N SER A 104 1.10 5.19 3.37
CA SER A 104 1.34 6.26 2.39
C SER A 104 0.73 5.95 1.01
N VAL A 105 0.75 4.69 0.58
CA VAL A 105 0.10 4.27 -0.68
C VAL A 105 -1.42 4.44 -0.58
N ILE A 106 -2.03 4.04 0.54
CA ILE A 106 -3.48 4.20 0.77
C ILE A 106 -3.87 5.68 0.79
N ASP A 107 -3.15 6.51 1.53
CA ASP A 107 -3.41 7.95 1.62
C ASP A 107 -3.30 8.64 0.24
N ASP A 108 -2.26 8.32 -0.53
CA ASP A 108 -2.08 8.87 -1.89
C ASP A 108 -3.17 8.40 -2.85
N MET A 109 -3.67 7.16 -2.70
CA MET A 109 -4.79 6.63 -3.50
C MET A 109 -6.13 7.28 -3.14
N GLU A 110 -6.40 7.53 -1.85
CA GLU A 110 -7.59 8.25 -1.39
C GLU A 110 -7.63 9.66 -2.00
N LEU A 111 -6.52 10.39 -1.90
CA LEU A 111 -6.38 11.71 -2.54
C LEU A 111 -6.56 11.64 -4.06
N MET A 112 -6.07 10.59 -4.70
CA MET A 112 -6.23 10.39 -6.14
C MET A 112 -7.70 10.26 -6.53
N ILE A 113 -8.47 9.45 -5.79
CA ILE A 113 -9.89 9.22 -6.00
C ILE A 113 -10.67 10.53 -5.82
N ASP A 114 -10.44 11.26 -4.72
CA ASP A 114 -11.10 12.55 -4.45
C ASP A 114 -10.87 13.58 -5.57
N ASN A 115 -9.65 13.61 -6.11
CA ASN A 115 -9.31 14.53 -7.18
C ASN A 115 -9.86 14.07 -8.54
N ILE A 116 -9.98 12.76 -8.78
CA ILE A 116 -10.67 12.21 -9.95
C ILE A 116 -12.15 12.59 -9.93
N ASP A 117 -12.82 12.46 -8.79
CA ASP A 117 -14.22 12.86 -8.62
C ASP A 117 -14.39 14.37 -8.85
N SER A 118 -13.47 15.17 -8.33
CA SER A 118 -13.44 16.62 -8.60
C SER A 118 -13.27 16.93 -10.09
N ILE A 119 -12.41 16.20 -10.81
CA ILE A 119 -12.24 16.35 -12.27
C ILE A 119 -13.53 15.98 -13.01
N TYR A 120 -14.21 14.91 -12.57
CA TYR A 120 -15.49 14.49 -13.12
C TYR A 120 -16.53 15.62 -12.98
N GLU A 121 -16.73 16.13 -11.77
CA GLU A 121 -17.73 17.16 -11.48
C GLU A 121 -17.46 18.45 -12.27
N LEU A 122 -16.21 18.92 -12.28
CA LEU A 122 -15.81 20.12 -13.01
C LEU A 122 -15.98 19.94 -14.53
N THR A 123 -15.69 18.75 -15.06
CA THR A 123 -15.91 18.45 -16.48
C THR A 123 -17.41 18.41 -16.79
N MET A 124 -18.23 17.84 -15.91
CA MET A 124 -19.69 17.82 -16.03
C MET A 124 -20.30 19.23 -16.01
N ASN A 125 -19.68 20.17 -15.29
CA ASN A 125 -20.10 21.56 -15.21
C ASN A 125 -19.36 22.52 -16.18
N ASP A 126 -18.61 21.97 -17.14
CA ASP A 126 -17.86 22.71 -18.18
C ASP A 126 -16.79 23.69 -17.66
N HIS A 127 -16.26 23.47 -16.45
CA HIS A 127 -15.17 24.23 -15.82
C HIS A 127 -13.77 23.68 -16.17
N LYS A 128 -13.43 23.70 -17.46
CA LYS A 128 -12.22 23.03 -18.00
C LYS A 128 -10.88 23.66 -17.59
N ASP A 129 -10.89 24.94 -17.23
CA ASP A 129 -9.73 25.66 -16.71
C ASP A 129 -9.34 25.21 -15.30
N ALA A 130 -10.33 24.79 -14.50
CA ALA A 130 -10.14 24.30 -13.14
C ALA A 130 -9.68 22.83 -13.07
N THR A 131 -9.88 22.02 -14.12
CA THR A 131 -9.52 20.59 -14.10
C THR A 131 -8.02 20.34 -14.27
N LYS A 132 -7.30 21.22 -14.98
CA LYS A 132 -5.92 20.95 -15.36
C LYS A 132 -4.95 20.79 -14.17
N PRO A 133 -5.00 21.64 -13.13
CA PRO A 133 -4.17 21.47 -11.94
C PRO A 133 -4.44 20.12 -11.23
N LEU A 134 -5.72 19.72 -11.14
CA LEU A 134 -6.10 18.45 -10.53
C LEU A 134 -5.60 17.27 -11.33
N GLN A 135 -5.67 17.34 -12.67
CA GLN A 135 -5.14 16.29 -13.54
C GLN A 135 -3.63 16.09 -13.33
N THR A 136 -2.87 17.18 -13.24
CA THR A 136 -1.44 17.10 -12.95
C THR A 136 -1.19 16.52 -11.57
N TYR A 137 -1.94 16.94 -10.56
CA TYR A 137 -1.77 16.42 -9.21
C TYR A 137 -2.08 14.92 -9.12
N VAL A 138 -3.15 14.46 -9.77
CA VAL A 138 -3.48 13.04 -9.88
C VAL A 138 -2.36 12.25 -10.55
N SER A 139 -1.80 12.76 -11.66
CA SER A 139 -0.65 12.13 -12.31
C SER A 139 0.58 12.05 -11.38
N ASP A 140 0.86 13.07 -10.57
CA ASP A 140 1.96 13.06 -9.60
C ASP A 140 1.72 12.00 -8.50
N LEU A 141 0.49 11.89 -7.99
CA LEU A 141 0.11 10.85 -7.02
C LEU A 141 0.29 9.44 -7.59
N MET A 142 -0.04 9.21 -8.86
CA MET A 142 0.18 7.93 -9.54
C MET A 142 1.66 7.53 -9.54
N GLU A 143 2.56 8.48 -9.76
CA GLU A 143 4.01 8.22 -9.71
C GLU A 143 4.48 7.85 -8.29
N TYR A 144 3.94 8.52 -7.26
CA TYR A 144 4.25 8.20 -5.87
C TYR A 144 3.75 6.82 -5.47
N VAL A 145 2.49 6.49 -5.79
CA VAL A 145 1.90 5.17 -5.55
C VAL A 145 2.73 4.08 -6.23
N GLU A 146 3.05 4.22 -7.53
CA GLU A 146 3.84 3.21 -8.24
C GLU A 146 5.22 3.00 -7.61
N LYS A 147 5.88 4.09 -7.22
CA LYS A 147 7.21 4.07 -6.58
C LYS A 147 7.18 3.40 -5.22
N ASP A 148 6.21 3.75 -4.38
CA ASP A 148 6.13 3.24 -3.00
C ASP A 148 5.64 1.79 -2.97
N MET A 149 4.68 1.41 -3.80
CA MET A 149 4.31 -0.01 -3.98
C MET A 149 5.51 -0.85 -4.44
N LYS A 150 6.32 -0.36 -5.38
CA LYS A 150 7.53 -1.07 -5.83
C LYS A 150 8.52 -1.25 -4.68
N LYS A 151 8.67 -0.24 -3.82
CA LYS A 151 9.53 -0.30 -2.64
C LYS A 151 9.00 -1.32 -1.63
N GLU A 152 7.70 -1.32 -1.38
CA GLU A 152 7.02 -2.26 -0.49
C GLU A 152 7.18 -3.71 -0.94
N ILE A 153 6.90 -3.99 -2.21
CA ILE A 153 7.11 -5.31 -2.85
C ILE A 153 8.57 -5.76 -2.70
N SER A 154 9.53 -4.84 -2.92
CA SER A 154 10.95 -5.16 -2.74
C SER A 154 11.32 -5.44 -1.29
N MET A 155 10.63 -4.85 -0.32
CA MET A 155 10.84 -5.13 1.10
C MET A 155 10.29 -6.51 1.48
N LEU A 156 9.15 -6.91 0.96
CA LEU A 156 8.53 -8.22 1.26
C LEU A 156 9.18 -9.38 0.51
N SER A 157 9.81 -9.12 -0.64
CA SER A 157 10.50 -10.14 -1.45
C SER A 157 11.91 -10.49 -0.95
N LYS A 158 12.40 -9.82 0.12
CA LYS A 158 13.72 -10.00 0.71
C LYS A 158 13.63 -10.61 2.09
#